data_AF-A0A933J8M5-F1
#
_entry.id   AF-A0A933J8M5-F1
#
_cell.length_a   1.000
_cell.length_b   1.000
_cell.length_c   1.000
_cell.angle_alpha   90.00
_cell.angle_beta   90.00
_cell.angle_gamma   90.00
#
_symmetry.space_group_name_H-M   'P 1'
#
loop_
_entity.id
_entity.type
_entity.pdbx_description
1 polymer ?
#
loop_
_entity_poly.entity_id
_entity_poly.type
_entity_poly.pdbx_seq_one_letter_code
_entity_poly.pdbx_strand_id
1 'polypeptide(L)'
;MRKKSDAGYEPEVELAKGARFTAASYDKTQKIAITAGKVTVGGKPGIAEISGLAAGKQDMSIDGTIILWLSIFRYKRPDGTTDHVAGWNISSPLKPKQTPIETARAFAAHINAGTRPYKAGAAGNRTKATITIVFTKK
;
A
#
# COMPACT_ATOMS: atom_id res chain seq x y z
N MET A 1 -19.60 36.64 -19.62
CA MET A 1 -20.16 35.49 -18.87
C MET A 1 -19.02 34.69 -18.25
N ARG A 2 -18.85 34.74 -16.92
CA ARG A 2 -18.00 33.77 -16.20
C ARG A 2 -18.74 32.44 -16.18
N LYS A 3 -18.13 31.37 -16.72
CA LYS A 3 -18.64 30.00 -16.60
C LYS A 3 -18.85 29.71 -15.11
N LYS A 4 -20.03 29.18 -14.74
CA LYS A 4 -20.29 28.67 -13.38
C LYS A 4 -19.16 27.68 -13.03
N SER A 5 -18.35 28.01 -12.03
CA SER A 5 -17.44 27.05 -11.42
C SER A 5 -18.30 25.96 -10.79
N ASP A 6 -18.07 24.69 -11.13
CA ASP A 6 -18.66 23.56 -10.42
C ASP A 6 -18.44 23.76 -8.92
N ALA A 7 -19.52 24.02 -8.20
CA ALA A 7 -19.46 24.39 -6.80
C ALA A 7 -18.97 23.17 -5.98
N GLY A 8 -17.65 23.05 -5.80
CA GLY A 8 -17.01 22.19 -4.82
C GLY A 8 -16.19 20.99 -5.33
N TYR A 9 -15.86 20.88 -6.63
CA TYR A 9 -14.81 19.96 -7.10
C TYR A 9 -13.53 20.74 -7.41
N GLU A 10 -12.46 20.46 -6.66
CA GLU A 10 -11.14 21.06 -6.86
C GLU A 10 -10.15 19.95 -7.26
N PRO A 11 -9.82 19.82 -8.56
CA PRO A 11 -9.06 18.68 -9.07
C PRO A 11 -7.75 18.44 -8.33
N GLU A 12 -6.98 19.50 -8.05
CA GLU A 12 -5.69 19.40 -7.37
C GLU A 12 -5.83 18.84 -5.95
N VAL A 13 -6.87 19.28 -5.23
CA VAL A 13 -7.18 18.80 -3.88
C VAL A 13 -7.61 17.34 -3.92
N GLU A 14 -8.52 16.98 -4.82
CA GLU A 14 -9.05 15.61 -4.91
C GLU A 14 -7.99 14.61 -5.40
N LEU A 15 -7.14 14.99 -6.35
CA LEU A 15 -6.03 14.15 -6.82
C LEU A 15 -4.94 13.98 -5.76
N ALA A 16 -4.77 14.93 -4.84
CA ALA A 16 -3.84 14.81 -3.72
C ALA A 16 -4.38 13.95 -2.56
N LYS A 17 -5.68 13.66 -2.52
CA LYS A 17 -6.27 12.72 -1.55
C LYS A 17 -5.84 11.30 -1.84
N GLY A 18 -5.91 10.46 -0.81
CA GLY A 18 -5.37 9.11 -0.88
C GLY A 18 -5.21 8.46 0.49
N ALA A 19 -4.85 7.19 0.46
CA ALA A 19 -4.57 6.41 1.66
C ALA A 19 -3.18 6.74 2.20
N ARG A 20 -3.07 6.96 3.51
CA ARG A 20 -1.78 6.86 4.21
C ARG A 20 -1.33 5.41 4.15
N PHE A 21 -0.10 5.20 3.70
CA PHE A 21 0.53 3.88 3.61
C PHE A 21 1.54 3.74 4.74
N THR A 22 1.31 2.76 5.61
CA THR A 22 2.21 2.41 6.71
C THR A 22 2.51 0.93 6.70
N ALA A 23 3.62 0.56 7.34
CA ALA A 23 4.04 -0.82 7.44
C ALA A 23 4.73 -1.06 8.79
N ALA A 24 4.64 -2.29 9.27
CA ALA A 24 5.34 -2.76 10.45
C ALA A 24 5.87 -4.17 10.21
N SER A 25 7.06 -4.45 10.72
CA SER A 25 7.59 -5.81 10.80
C SER A 25 7.62 -6.26 12.26
N TYR A 26 7.07 -7.42 12.49
CA TYR A 26 7.16 -8.18 13.74
C TYR A 26 8.08 -9.39 13.58
N ASP A 27 8.82 -9.47 12.47
CA ASP A 27 9.89 -10.44 12.31
C ASP A 27 11.19 -9.95 12.94
N LYS A 28 11.88 -10.88 13.61
CA LYS A 28 13.13 -10.58 14.33
C LYS A 28 14.21 -10.05 13.39
N THR A 29 14.28 -10.55 12.15
CA THR A 29 15.41 -10.31 11.25
C THR A 29 15.03 -9.61 9.94
N GLN A 30 13.84 -9.87 9.37
CA GLN A 30 13.36 -9.14 8.20
C GLN A 30 12.69 -7.82 8.60
N LYS A 31 13.11 -6.73 7.99
CA LYS A 31 12.66 -5.36 8.30
C LYS A 31 11.88 -4.77 7.15
N ILE A 32 11.04 -3.79 7.46
CA ILE A 32 10.31 -3.00 6.47
C ILE A 32 10.38 -1.51 6.83
N ALA A 33 10.57 -0.67 5.82
CA ALA A 33 10.62 0.78 5.97
C ALA A 33 9.78 1.46 4.88
N ILE A 34 9.04 2.51 5.26
CA ILE A 34 8.27 3.30 4.30
C ILE A 34 9.18 4.34 3.65
N THR A 35 9.24 4.35 2.32
CA THR A 35 9.96 5.35 1.54
C THR A 35 9.02 6.35 0.86
N ALA A 36 7.77 5.95 0.59
CA ALA A 36 6.70 6.86 0.20
C ALA A 36 5.39 6.48 0.93
N GLY A 37 4.91 7.35 1.82
CA GLY A 37 3.87 7.03 2.80
C GLY A 37 2.44 7.38 2.40
N LYS A 38 2.16 7.70 1.13
CA LYS A 38 0.80 8.05 0.67
C LYS A 38 0.55 7.56 -0.75
N VAL A 39 -0.53 6.79 -0.93
CA VAL A 39 -1.03 6.36 -2.25
C VAL A 39 -2.16 7.30 -2.65
N THR A 40 -1.98 8.12 -3.68
CA THR A 40 -2.96 9.17 -4.04
C THR A 40 -3.80 8.83 -5.26
N VAL A 41 -4.99 9.43 -5.37
CA VAL A 41 -5.86 9.35 -6.56
C VAL A 41 -5.13 9.83 -7.81
N GLY A 42 -4.30 10.88 -7.68
CA GLY A 42 -3.45 11.41 -8.75
C GLY A 42 -2.25 10.55 -9.13
N GLY A 43 -2.18 9.30 -8.67
CA GLY A 43 -1.19 8.32 -9.12
C GLY A 43 0.15 8.33 -8.39
N LYS A 44 0.35 9.15 -7.33
CA LYS A 44 1.55 9.02 -6.49
C LYS A 44 1.52 7.67 -5.76
N PRO A 45 2.56 6.84 -5.90
CA PRO A 45 2.59 5.52 -5.28
C PRO A 45 2.97 5.59 -3.80
N GLY A 46 2.51 4.60 -3.06
CA GLY A 46 3.07 4.22 -1.77
C GLY A 46 4.19 3.20 -1.98
N ILE A 47 5.32 3.37 -1.31
CA ILE A 47 6.49 2.51 -1.49
C ILE A 47 7.03 2.10 -0.11
N ALA A 48 7.26 0.80 0.04
CA ALA A 48 7.93 0.22 1.19
C ALA A 48 9.11 -0.64 0.73
N GLU A 49 10.20 -0.54 1.48
CA GLU A 49 11.39 -1.34 1.29
C GLU A 49 11.44 -2.47 2.33
N ILE A 50 11.76 -3.67 1.88
CA ILE A 50 11.96 -4.86 2.70
C ILE A 50 13.42 -5.26 2.63
N SER A 51 14.02 -5.60 3.77
CA SER A 51 15.42 -6.03 3.85
C SER A 51 15.60 -7.15 4.88
N GLY A 52 16.67 -7.94 4.71
CA GLY A 52 16.99 -9.06 5.59
C GLY A 52 16.21 -10.35 5.28
N LEU A 53 16.76 -11.49 5.71
CA LEU A 53 16.08 -12.78 5.62
C LEU A 53 15.13 -12.94 6.81
N ALA A 54 13.95 -13.49 6.58
CA ALA A 54 12.98 -13.70 7.64
C ALA A 54 13.43 -14.80 8.62
N ALA A 55 13.24 -14.55 9.92
CA ALA A 55 13.30 -15.61 10.92
C ALA A 55 12.09 -16.54 10.75
N GLY A 56 10.96 -15.96 10.36
CA GLY A 56 9.70 -16.65 10.11
C GLY A 56 8.83 -16.75 11.36
N LYS A 57 7.55 -17.04 11.15
CA LYS A 57 6.58 -17.24 12.21
C LYS A 57 6.87 -18.55 12.95
N GLN A 58 6.99 -18.48 14.28
CA GLN A 58 7.35 -19.62 15.15
C GLN A 58 6.18 -20.13 16.00
N ASP A 59 5.13 -19.35 16.16
CA ASP A 59 3.95 -19.68 16.96
C ASP A 59 2.68 -19.00 16.39
N MET A 60 1.59 -18.95 17.15
CA MET A 60 0.33 -18.31 16.72
C MET A 60 0.30 -16.79 16.90
N SER A 61 1.34 -16.18 17.49
CA SER A 61 1.40 -14.73 17.76
C SER A 61 1.63 -13.91 16.48
N ILE A 62 1.81 -12.60 16.64
CA ILE A 62 2.15 -11.70 15.52
C ILE A 62 3.62 -11.82 15.10
N ASP A 63 4.46 -12.49 15.89
CA ASP A 63 5.88 -12.62 15.60
C ASP A 63 6.13 -13.35 14.28
N GLY A 64 7.12 -12.87 13.52
CA GLY A 64 7.42 -13.39 12.19
C GLY A 64 6.41 -12.98 11.12
N THR A 65 5.71 -11.87 11.31
CA THR A 65 4.80 -11.28 10.29
C THR A 65 5.28 -9.91 9.84
N ILE A 66 4.89 -9.53 8.62
CA ILE A 66 4.89 -8.13 8.18
C ILE A 66 3.44 -7.72 7.93
N ILE A 67 3.12 -6.48 8.28
CA ILE A 67 1.81 -5.90 8.07
C ILE A 67 1.93 -4.62 7.23
N LEU A 68 1.09 -4.53 6.21
CA LEU A 68 0.87 -3.32 5.42
C LEU A 68 -0.50 -2.74 5.78
N TRP A 69 -0.59 -1.42 5.87
CA TRP A 69 -1.84 -0.72 6.13
C TRP A 69 -2.06 0.43 5.14
N LEU A 70 -3.24 0.48 4.55
CA LEU A 70 -3.76 1.59 3.75
C LEU A 70 -4.94 2.20 4.50
N SER A 71 -4.85 3.48 4.87
CA SER A 71 -5.93 4.15 5.58
C SER A 71 -7.18 4.29 4.71
N ILE A 72 -8.32 4.40 5.39
CA ILE A 72 -9.57 4.85 4.78
C ILE A 72 -9.41 6.27 4.25
N PHE A 73 -10.06 6.59 3.13
CA PHE A 73 -10.16 7.97 2.65
C PHE A 73 -11.40 8.17 1.75
N ARG A 74 -11.72 9.44 1.47
CA ARG A 74 -12.79 9.86 0.55
C ARG A 74 -12.23 10.83 -0.47
N TYR A 75 -12.78 10.83 -1.67
CA TYR A 75 -12.48 11.82 -2.69
C TYR A 75 -13.71 12.10 -3.53
N LYS A 76 -13.80 13.30 -4.06
CA LYS A 76 -14.87 13.71 -4.97
C LYS A 76 -14.42 13.46 -6.41
N ARG A 77 -15.33 12.98 -7.26
CA ARG A 77 -15.13 12.82 -8.70
C ARG A 77 -15.54 14.10 -9.44
N PRO A 78 -15.12 14.25 -10.72
CA PRO A 78 -15.54 15.38 -11.55
C PRO A 78 -17.06 15.54 -11.68
N ASP A 79 -17.82 14.44 -11.61
CA ASP A 79 -19.29 14.44 -11.65
C ASP A 79 -19.96 14.89 -10.33
N GLY A 80 -19.17 15.25 -9.31
CA GLY A 80 -19.65 15.68 -7.99
C GLY A 80 -19.87 14.55 -6.99
N THR A 81 -19.79 13.29 -7.41
CA THR A 81 -19.97 12.11 -6.54
C THR A 81 -18.81 11.98 -5.56
N THR A 82 -19.07 11.64 -4.31
CA THR A 82 -18.02 11.31 -3.32
C THR A 82 -17.84 9.80 -3.24
N ASP A 83 -16.66 9.33 -3.62
CA ASP A 83 -16.24 7.95 -3.43
C ASP A 83 -15.64 7.74 -2.05
N HIS A 84 -15.88 6.56 -1.50
CA HIS A 84 -15.32 6.10 -0.24
C HIS A 84 -14.47 4.85 -0.47
N VAL A 85 -13.21 4.91 -0.04
CA VAL A 85 -12.27 3.79 -0.14
C VAL A 85 -12.01 3.28 1.27
N ALA A 86 -12.48 2.06 1.55
CA ALA A 86 -12.28 1.42 2.85
C ALA A 86 -10.79 1.24 3.16
N GLY A 87 -10.42 1.34 4.44
CA GLY A 87 -9.07 1.01 4.89
C GLY A 87 -8.76 -0.48 4.73
N TRP A 88 -7.49 -0.82 4.53
CA TRP A 88 -7.04 -2.20 4.31
C TRP A 88 -5.84 -2.53 5.18
N ASN A 89 -5.97 -3.57 6.00
CA ASN A 89 -4.86 -4.21 6.69
C ASN A 89 -4.52 -5.52 5.96
N ILE A 90 -3.25 -5.69 5.60
CA ILE A 90 -2.74 -6.88 4.93
C ILE A 90 -1.61 -7.42 5.80
N SER A 91 -1.88 -8.55 6.47
CA SER A 91 -0.88 -9.27 7.25
C SER A 91 -0.35 -10.46 6.46
N SER A 92 0.97 -10.64 6.45
CA SER A 92 1.63 -11.78 5.82
C SER A 92 2.54 -12.48 6.82
N PRO A 93 2.24 -13.74 7.19
CA PRO A 93 3.18 -14.57 7.94
C PRO A 93 4.35 -14.95 7.04
N LEU A 94 5.57 -14.80 7.58
CA LEU A 94 6.80 -15.09 6.85
C LEU A 94 7.25 -16.52 7.11
N LYS A 95 7.82 -17.14 6.08
CA LYS A 95 8.51 -18.42 6.22
C LYS A 95 9.95 -18.19 6.67
N PRO A 96 10.56 -19.11 7.44
CA PRO A 96 11.99 -19.04 7.72
C PRO A 96 12.81 -18.93 6.43
N LYS A 97 13.83 -18.05 6.44
CA LYS A 97 14.72 -17.74 5.31
C LYS A 97 14.03 -17.11 4.09
N GLN A 98 12.77 -16.71 4.20
CA GLN A 98 12.08 -15.99 3.13
C GLN A 98 12.82 -14.70 2.82
N THR A 99 13.15 -14.51 1.55
CA THR A 99 13.88 -13.35 1.05
C THR A 99 12.97 -12.13 0.93
N PRO A 100 13.52 -10.91 0.95
CA PRO A 100 12.74 -9.69 0.73
C PRO A 100 11.93 -9.69 -0.56
N ILE A 101 12.49 -10.18 -1.67
CA ILE A 101 11.78 -10.22 -2.95
C ILE A 101 10.62 -11.22 -2.95
N GLU A 102 10.74 -12.35 -2.24
CA GLU A 102 9.63 -13.28 -2.05
C GLU A 102 8.52 -12.65 -1.23
N THR A 103 8.86 -11.94 -0.15
CA THR A 103 7.89 -11.18 0.66
C THR A 103 7.20 -10.09 -0.15
N ALA A 104 7.95 -9.27 -0.89
CA ALA A 104 7.39 -8.22 -1.73
C ALA A 104 6.42 -8.80 -2.79
N ARG A 105 6.80 -9.91 -3.44
CA ARG A 105 5.94 -10.61 -4.41
C ARG A 105 4.68 -11.19 -3.77
N ALA A 106 4.77 -11.75 -2.57
CA ALA A 106 3.62 -12.26 -1.85
C ALA A 106 2.59 -11.16 -1.54
N PHE A 107 3.06 -10.00 -1.06
CA PHE A 107 2.18 -8.84 -0.87
C PHE A 107 1.60 -8.32 -2.19
N ALA A 108 2.41 -8.22 -3.24
CA ALA A 108 1.94 -7.76 -4.54
C ALA A 108 0.86 -8.69 -5.11
N ALA A 109 1.06 -10.01 -5.01
CA ALA A 109 0.07 -11.01 -5.41
C ALA A 109 -1.23 -10.88 -4.60
N HIS A 110 -1.14 -10.74 -3.28
CA HIS A 110 -2.31 -10.54 -2.42
C HIS A 110 -3.09 -9.26 -2.79
N ILE A 111 -2.38 -8.15 -3.00
CA ILE A 111 -2.99 -6.89 -3.38
C ILE A 111 -3.69 -7.00 -4.74
N ASN A 112 -3.00 -7.60 -5.72
CA ASN A 112 -3.51 -7.70 -7.09
C ASN A 112 -4.69 -8.65 -7.24
N ALA A 113 -4.82 -9.65 -6.34
CA ALA A 113 -5.96 -10.56 -6.25
C ALA A 113 -7.16 -9.95 -5.50
N GLY A 114 -6.95 -8.89 -4.73
CA GLY A 114 -8.01 -8.19 -4.01
C GLY A 114 -8.94 -7.38 -4.93
N THR A 115 -10.14 -7.09 -4.46
CA THR A 115 -11.16 -6.29 -5.17
C THR A 115 -11.02 -4.79 -4.94
N ARG A 116 -10.10 -4.37 -4.07
CA ARG A 116 -9.88 -2.97 -3.73
C ARG A 116 -9.17 -2.26 -4.90
N PRO A 117 -9.35 -0.92 -5.04
CA PRO A 117 -8.82 -0.14 -6.16
C PRO A 117 -7.31 0.13 -6.04
N TYR A 118 -6.52 -0.91 -5.76
CA TYR A 118 -5.07 -0.85 -5.66
C TYR A 118 -4.44 -1.91 -6.56
N LYS A 119 -3.29 -1.57 -7.13
CA LYS A 119 -2.38 -2.54 -7.76
C LYS A 119 -1.00 -2.38 -7.18
N ALA A 120 -0.25 -3.49 -7.15
CA ALA A 120 1.06 -3.53 -6.57
C ALA A 120 2.08 -4.21 -7.49
N GLY A 121 3.31 -3.71 -7.45
CA GLY A 121 4.47 -4.28 -8.10
C GLY A 121 5.57 -4.55 -7.09
N ALA A 122 6.38 -5.58 -7.33
CA ALA A 122 7.53 -5.94 -6.52
C ALA A 122 8.80 -5.90 -7.36
N ALA A 123 9.87 -5.30 -6.83
CA ALA A 123 11.17 -5.20 -7.49
C ALA A 123 12.31 -5.38 -6.49
N GLY A 124 13.50 -5.78 -6.96
CA GLY A 124 14.69 -5.97 -6.14
C GLY A 124 15.19 -7.41 -6.14
N ASN A 125 15.90 -7.79 -5.08
CA ASN A 125 16.68 -9.02 -5.01
C ASN A 125 16.57 -9.73 -3.63
N ARG A 126 17.41 -10.74 -3.41
CA ARG A 126 17.41 -11.59 -2.20
C ARG A 126 17.83 -10.88 -0.92
N THR A 127 18.38 -9.67 -0.99
CA THR A 127 18.89 -8.91 0.17
C THR A 127 18.04 -7.68 0.47
N LYS A 128 17.44 -7.09 -0.57
CA LYS A 128 16.62 -5.88 -0.49
C LYS A 128 15.60 -5.87 -1.63
N ALA A 129 14.36 -5.55 -1.31
CA ALA A 129 13.28 -5.45 -2.27
C ALA A 129 12.35 -4.29 -1.94
N THR A 130 11.54 -3.89 -2.90
CA THR A 130 10.52 -2.85 -2.76
C THR A 130 9.18 -3.41 -3.18
N ILE A 131 8.14 -2.93 -2.49
CA ILE A 131 6.76 -3.03 -2.95
C ILE A 131 6.25 -1.61 -3.25
N THR A 132 5.70 -1.45 -4.45
CA THR A 132 5.09 -0.21 -4.93
C THR A 132 3.60 -0.43 -5.08
N ILE A 133 2.77 0.42 -4.49
CA ILE A 133 1.32 0.34 -4.53
C ILE A 133 0.76 1.61 -5.18
N VAL A 134 -0.11 1.45 -6.17
CA VAL A 134 -0.80 2.54 -6.87
C VAL A 134 -2.31 2.40 -6.72
N PHE A 135 -3.01 3.54 -6.67
CA PHE A 135 -4.47 3.58 -6.77
C PHE A 135 -4.88 3.52 -8.25
N THR A 136 -5.92 2.76 -8.58
CA THR A 136 -6.28 2.50 -9.98
C THR A 136 -7.61 3.07 -10.42
N LYS A 137 -8.44 3.54 -9.49
CA LYS A 137 -9.71 4.18 -9.83
C LYS A 137 -9.46 5.66 -10.13
N LYS A 138 -10.19 6.22 -11.09
CA LYS A 138 -10.17 7.65 -11.40
C LYS A 138 -11.59 8.18 -11.26
#